data_AF-A0A9J5X3B8-F1
#
_entry.id   AF-A0A9J5X3B8-F1
#
_cell.length_a   1.000
_cell.length_b   1.000
_cell.length_c   1.000
_cell.angle_alpha   90.00
_cell.angle_beta   90.00
_cell.angle_gamma   90.00
#
_symmetry.space_group_name_H-M   'P 1'
#
loop_
_entity.id
_entity.type
_entity.pdbx_description
1 polymer ?
#
loop_
_entity_poly.entity_id
_entity_poly.type
_entity_poly.pdbx_seq_one_letter_code
_entity_poly.pdbx_strand_id
1 'polypeptide(L)'
;MASRSFLFIYVLVMFSLAGMAFSDLSDDFYHHICPKALPTIKRVVEDAVRKERRMGASLLRLHFHDCFVNGCDASILLDQTSTINSEKTSRANNNSARGFEVIDKIKSEVDKVCGRQVVSCADILAVAARDSVVALHGPSWKVKLGRRDSTTASRTAANDNIPTPFMDLPALIKNFKKQGLDEEDLVALSGSHTLGFAQCFTFRNRIYNETNIDPTFRRQRQANCPRSGGDSNLAPLDPTPALFDSKYFSDLRSKKGLLHSDQALFSGGKTDDLVEKYSKNLGMFSKDFAESMIKMGDIKPLTGKRGQIRVNCRKGCDASILLDQTATIDSEKTARPNNNSARGFEVIDRIKSEVDKVCGRPVVSCADILAVAARDSVVALHGPTWEVELGRRDSTTASRTTANNDIPTPLMDLPALIDNFKKQGLDEEDLVALSGGHTLGFAQCSTFRNRIYNEINNIDSTFASQRQANCPRSGGDSNLASLDPTSALFDSKYFSNLVSKKGLLHSDQALFSGGETDELVKTYSTNLRTFSKDFAKSMIKMGNIKLLTGNQGQIRVDCRKVN
;
A
#
# COMPACT_ATOMS: atom_id res chain seq x y z
N MET A 1 2.87 63.93 -7.20
CA MET A 1 2.33 62.64 -6.72
C MET A 1 2.52 61.46 -7.71
N ALA A 2 2.73 61.69 -9.01
CA ALA A 2 2.74 60.62 -10.03
C ALA A 2 3.71 59.42 -9.80
N SER A 3 4.92 59.67 -9.27
CA SER A 3 5.97 58.62 -9.15
C SER A 3 5.56 57.39 -8.32
N ARG A 4 4.75 57.54 -7.26
CA ARG A 4 4.38 56.40 -6.40
C ARG A 4 3.34 55.46 -7.05
N SER A 5 2.52 55.96 -7.97
CA SER A 5 1.48 55.16 -8.64
C SER A 5 2.07 54.12 -9.60
N PHE A 6 3.11 54.48 -10.35
CA PHE A 6 3.78 53.55 -11.27
C PHE A 6 4.43 52.37 -10.55
N LEU A 7 5.04 52.60 -9.38
CA LEU A 7 5.67 51.53 -8.60
C LEU A 7 4.64 50.50 -8.11
N PHE A 8 3.45 50.97 -7.70
CA PHE A 8 2.36 50.09 -7.25
C PHE A 8 1.79 49.23 -8.39
N ILE A 9 1.69 49.78 -9.60
CA ILE A 9 1.23 49.05 -10.79
C ILE A 9 2.24 47.95 -11.17
N TYR A 10 3.54 48.23 -11.16
CA TYR A 10 4.56 47.19 -11.42
C TYR A 10 4.52 46.05 -10.40
N VAL A 11 4.32 46.34 -9.11
CA VAL A 11 4.19 45.30 -8.07
C VAL A 11 2.93 44.45 -8.29
N LEU A 12 1.79 45.06 -8.64
CA LEU A 12 0.55 44.34 -8.94
C LEU A 12 0.67 43.43 -10.17
N VAL A 13 1.30 43.90 -11.25
CA VAL A 13 1.55 43.10 -12.46
C VAL A 13 2.46 41.91 -12.14
N MET A 14 3.53 42.12 -11.38
CA MET A 14 4.42 41.03 -10.96
C MET A 14 3.73 40.00 -10.04
N PHE A 15 2.80 40.43 -9.18
CA PHE A 15 2.01 39.51 -8.37
C PHE A 15 0.96 38.71 -9.18
N SER A 16 0.47 39.26 -10.29
CA SER A 16 -0.52 38.58 -11.15
C SER A 16 0.06 37.43 -11.99
N LEU A 17 1.38 37.40 -12.21
CA LEU A 17 2.05 36.38 -13.01
C LEU A 17 2.39 35.08 -12.24
N ALA A 18 2.27 35.07 -10.90
CA ALA A 18 2.47 33.87 -10.07
C ALA A 18 1.29 32.87 -10.13
N GLY A 19 0.37 33.05 -11.08
CA GLY A 19 -0.93 32.37 -11.16
C GLY A 19 -1.06 31.26 -12.21
N MET A 20 0.04 30.76 -12.81
CA MET A 20 -0.02 29.66 -13.79
C MET A 20 -0.44 28.33 -13.15
N ALA A 21 -1.75 28.13 -13.03
CA ALA A 21 -2.34 26.84 -12.75
C ALA A 21 -2.19 25.94 -13.98
N PHE A 22 -1.13 25.12 -14.00
CA PHE A 22 -0.96 24.06 -15.00
C PHE A 22 -2.17 23.11 -14.95
N SER A 23 -3.06 23.29 -15.94
CA SER A 23 -4.31 22.54 -16.13
C SER A 23 -4.05 21.19 -16.80
N ASP A 24 -3.10 21.17 -17.72
CA ASP A 24 -3.02 20.16 -18.77
C ASP A 24 -1.76 19.30 -18.61
N LEU A 25 -1.83 18.05 -19.08
CA LEU A 25 -0.71 17.12 -18.96
C LEU A 25 0.35 17.38 -20.04
N SER A 26 1.63 17.40 -19.66
CA SER A 26 2.77 17.60 -20.56
C SER A 26 3.87 16.57 -20.32
N ASP A 27 4.59 16.14 -21.36
CA ASP A 27 5.66 15.14 -21.20
C ASP A 27 6.96 15.72 -20.61
N ASP A 28 7.05 17.03 -20.46
CA ASP A 28 8.15 17.77 -19.82
C ASP A 28 7.83 18.28 -18.40
N PHE A 29 6.65 17.99 -17.84
CA PHE A 29 6.10 18.63 -16.62
C PHE A 29 7.09 18.68 -15.43
N TYR A 30 7.92 17.64 -15.25
CA TYR A 30 8.88 17.59 -14.15
C TYR A 30 10.27 18.16 -14.48
N HIS A 31 10.59 18.53 -15.72
CA HIS A 31 11.94 19.00 -16.12
C HIS A 31 12.45 20.19 -15.30
N HIS A 32 11.58 21.14 -14.93
CA HIS A 32 11.95 22.29 -14.09
C HIS A 32 11.53 22.14 -12.62
N ILE A 33 10.71 21.14 -12.28
CA ILE A 33 10.19 20.93 -10.92
C ILE A 33 11.06 19.92 -10.15
N CYS A 34 11.47 18.83 -10.81
CA CYS A 34 12.40 17.82 -10.32
C CYS A 34 13.01 17.03 -11.51
N PRO A 35 14.12 17.50 -12.11
CA PRO A 35 14.74 16.84 -13.27
C PRO A 35 15.13 15.36 -13.02
N LYS A 36 15.35 14.98 -11.75
CA LYS A 36 15.76 13.62 -11.34
C LYS A 36 14.59 12.64 -11.19
N ALA A 37 13.33 13.08 -11.30
CA ALA A 37 12.16 12.23 -11.08
C ALA A 37 12.13 11.02 -12.02
N LEU A 38 12.03 11.24 -13.33
CA LEU A 38 11.93 10.19 -14.35
C LEU A 38 13.14 9.24 -14.34
N PRO A 39 14.41 9.71 -14.28
CA PRO A 39 15.57 8.84 -14.13
C PRO A 39 15.53 7.94 -12.88
N THR A 40 15.01 8.43 -11.75
CA THR A 40 14.86 7.64 -10.52
C THR A 40 13.73 6.62 -10.61
N ILE A 41 12.59 6.98 -11.21
CA ILE A 41 11.50 6.01 -11.51
C ILE A 41 12.07 4.86 -12.35
N LYS A 42 12.70 5.20 -13.48
CA LYS A 42 13.29 4.22 -14.40
C LYS A 42 14.26 3.27 -13.70
N ARG A 43 15.22 3.80 -12.93
CA ARG A 43 16.18 2.96 -12.19
C ARG A 43 15.48 1.97 -11.26
N VAL A 44 14.51 2.41 -10.46
CA VAL A 44 13.85 1.54 -9.47
C VAL A 44 12.96 0.49 -10.16
N VAL A 45 12.36 0.82 -11.31
CA VAL A 45 11.65 -0.15 -12.16
C VAL A 45 12.63 -1.18 -12.73
N GLU A 46 13.76 -0.75 -13.31
CA GLU A 46 14.78 -1.66 -13.83
C GLU A 46 15.39 -2.54 -12.72
N ASP A 47 15.63 -1.99 -11.52
CA ASP A 47 16.05 -2.76 -10.34
C ASP A 47 15.05 -3.89 -10.03
N ALA A 48 13.75 -3.59 -10.06
CA ALA A 48 12.68 -4.54 -9.77
C ALA A 48 12.51 -5.59 -10.89
N VAL A 49 12.55 -5.17 -12.16
CA VAL A 49 12.45 -6.07 -13.33
C VAL A 49 13.67 -6.98 -13.47
N ARG A 50 14.87 -6.51 -13.10
CA ARG A 50 16.07 -7.37 -13.02
C ARG A 50 15.98 -8.38 -11.88
N LYS A 51 15.38 -8.01 -10.73
CA LYS A 51 15.14 -8.94 -9.61
C LYS A 51 14.06 -9.99 -9.94
N GLU A 52 12.98 -9.59 -10.61
CA GLU A 52 11.90 -10.47 -11.04
C GLU A 52 11.29 -9.97 -12.36
N ARG A 53 11.56 -10.65 -13.48
CA ARG A 53 11.10 -10.21 -14.82
C ARG A 53 9.57 -9.99 -14.91
N ARG A 54 8.77 -10.83 -14.25
CA ARG A 54 7.30 -10.71 -14.21
C ARG A 54 6.83 -9.40 -13.56
N MET A 55 7.65 -8.73 -12.76
CA MET A 55 7.28 -7.45 -12.15
C MET A 55 6.96 -6.37 -13.19
N GLY A 56 7.58 -6.37 -14.36
CA GLY A 56 7.27 -5.40 -15.41
C GLY A 56 5.84 -5.55 -15.94
N ALA A 57 5.40 -6.80 -16.16
CA ALA A 57 4.01 -7.11 -16.50
C ALA A 57 3.04 -6.69 -15.37
N SER A 58 3.45 -6.89 -14.10
CA SER A 58 2.65 -6.48 -12.93
C SER A 58 2.45 -4.97 -12.84
N LEU A 59 3.51 -4.17 -13.09
CA LEU A 59 3.45 -2.70 -13.04
C LEU A 59 2.66 -2.12 -14.22
N LEU A 60 2.83 -2.67 -15.43
CA LEU A 60 1.99 -2.33 -16.59
C LEU A 60 0.50 -2.59 -16.29
N ARG A 61 0.20 -3.75 -15.71
CA ARG A 61 -1.16 -4.13 -15.29
C ARG A 61 -1.73 -3.18 -14.23
N LEU A 62 -0.94 -2.72 -13.25
CA LEU A 62 -1.41 -1.74 -12.27
C LEU A 62 -1.91 -0.45 -12.93
N HIS A 63 -1.21 0.07 -13.95
CA HIS A 63 -1.63 1.29 -14.64
C HIS A 63 -2.91 1.09 -15.48
N PHE A 64 -3.03 -0.03 -16.20
CA PHE A 64 -4.28 -0.38 -16.92
C PHE A 64 -5.47 -0.49 -15.95
N HIS A 65 -5.29 -1.24 -14.85
CA HIS A 65 -6.32 -1.48 -13.84
C HIS A 65 -6.66 -0.23 -12.99
N ASP A 66 -5.90 0.85 -13.11
CA ASP A 66 -6.19 2.17 -12.53
C ASP A 66 -7.04 2.99 -13.51
N CYS A 67 -6.50 3.23 -14.72
CA CYS A 67 -7.12 4.03 -15.76
C CYS A 67 -8.56 3.61 -16.14
N PHE A 68 -8.84 2.30 -16.14
CA PHE A 68 -10.18 1.80 -16.47
C PHE A 68 -11.23 2.06 -15.37
N VAL A 69 -10.86 2.47 -14.16
CA VAL A 69 -11.80 2.55 -13.03
C VAL A 69 -12.44 3.93 -12.90
N ASN A 70 -11.77 4.89 -12.26
CA ASN A 70 -12.24 6.27 -12.11
C ASN A 70 -11.57 7.22 -13.12
N GLY A 71 -10.45 6.78 -13.69
CA GLY A 71 -9.47 7.56 -14.42
C GLY A 71 -8.07 7.19 -13.91
N CYS A 72 -7.01 7.63 -14.60
CA CYS A 72 -5.63 7.36 -14.19
C CYS A 72 -5.23 8.25 -12.98
N ASP A 73 -5.80 8.03 -11.80
CA ASP A 73 -5.62 8.87 -10.60
C ASP A 73 -4.94 8.14 -9.43
N ALA A 74 -4.43 6.93 -9.68
CA ALA A 74 -3.83 6.04 -8.69
C ALA A 74 -4.77 5.71 -7.51
N SER A 75 -6.09 5.64 -7.75
CA SER A 75 -7.07 5.07 -6.82
C SER A 75 -6.79 3.60 -6.52
N ILE A 76 -6.21 2.84 -7.49
CA ILE A 76 -5.86 1.43 -7.30
C ILE A 76 -4.85 1.21 -6.15
N LEU A 77 -4.06 2.24 -5.80
CA LEU A 77 -3.03 2.16 -4.76
C LEU A 77 -3.58 2.35 -3.35
N LEU A 78 -4.80 2.87 -3.18
CA LEU A 78 -5.39 3.11 -1.87
C LEU A 78 -5.83 1.80 -1.21
N ASP A 79 -5.47 1.61 0.06
CA ASP A 79 -5.88 0.45 0.85
C ASP A 79 -7.31 0.60 1.39
N GLN A 80 -7.90 -0.54 1.79
CA GLN A 80 -9.25 -0.58 2.36
C GLN A 80 -9.26 0.14 3.72
N THR A 81 -10.26 0.99 3.93
CA THR A 81 -10.50 1.65 5.22
C THR A 81 -12.00 1.67 5.55
N SER A 82 -12.41 2.38 6.61
CA SER A 82 -13.82 2.66 6.89
C SER A 82 -14.46 3.62 5.87
N THR A 83 -13.67 4.41 5.13
CA THR A 83 -14.13 5.44 4.18
C THR A 83 -13.73 5.18 2.73
N ILE A 84 -12.80 4.25 2.46
CA ILE A 84 -12.33 3.87 1.13
C ILE A 84 -12.68 2.42 0.84
N ASN A 85 -13.47 2.18 -0.21
CA ASN A 85 -13.85 0.85 -0.70
C ASN A 85 -12.85 0.39 -1.78
N SER A 86 -11.74 -0.20 -1.34
CA SER A 86 -10.52 -0.34 -2.14
C SER A 86 -10.68 -1.26 -3.36
N GLU A 87 -10.20 -0.76 -4.49
CA GLU A 87 -10.15 -1.46 -5.79
C GLU A 87 -9.23 -2.68 -5.77
N LYS A 88 -8.30 -2.77 -4.81
CA LYS A 88 -7.49 -3.97 -4.56
C LYS A 88 -8.34 -5.17 -4.18
N THR A 89 -9.51 -4.95 -3.58
CA THR A 89 -10.46 -6.01 -3.17
C THR A 89 -11.51 -6.33 -4.24
N SER A 90 -11.41 -5.75 -5.45
CA SER A 90 -12.29 -6.09 -6.59
C SER A 90 -11.99 -7.48 -7.14
N ARG A 91 -12.94 -8.09 -7.87
CA ARG A 91 -12.80 -9.40 -8.53
C ARG A 91 -11.57 -9.47 -9.45
N ALA A 92 -11.19 -8.34 -10.04
CA ALA A 92 -10.07 -8.23 -10.96
C ALA A 92 -8.71 -8.04 -10.28
N ASN A 93 -8.64 -7.67 -8.99
CA ASN A 93 -7.39 -7.34 -8.30
C ASN A 93 -7.12 -8.16 -7.05
N ASN A 94 -8.16 -8.71 -6.39
CA ASN A 94 -8.01 -9.42 -5.14
C ASN A 94 -7.08 -10.63 -5.32
N ASN A 95 -6.04 -10.74 -4.48
CA ASN A 95 -4.99 -11.76 -4.55
C ASN A 95 -4.34 -11.95 -5.95
N SER A 96 -4.32 -10.91 -6.79
CA SER A 96 -3.75 -10.95 -8.15
C SER A 96 -3.01 -9.68 -8.58
N ALA A 97 -3.43 -8.49 -8.13
CA ALA A 97 -2.67 -7.25 -8.30
C ALA A 97 -1.46 -7.21 -7.34
N ARG A 98 -0.30 -6.76 -7.82
CA ARG A 98 0.99 -6.74 -7.09
C ARG A 98 1.96 -5.71 -7.68
N GLY A 99 3.05 -5.42 -6.99
CA GLY A 99 4.02 -4.38 -7.38
C GLY A 99 3.80 -3.04 -6.66
N PHE A 100 2.81 -2.95 -5.77
CA PHE A 100 2.54 -1.77 -4.94
C PHE A 100 3.78 -1.34 -4.14
N GLU A 101 4.56 -2.32 -3.66
CA GLU A 101 5.81 -2.16 -2.93
C GLU A 101 6.94 -1.55 -3.79
N VAL A 102 6.91 -1.77 -5.10
CA VAL A 102 7.82 -1.09 -6.04
C VAL A 102 7.37 0.36 -6.24
N ILE A 103 6.06 0.62 -6.32
CA ILE A 103 5.51 1.98 -6.44
C ILE A 103 5.85 2.84 -5.20
N ASP A 104 5.75 2.30 -3.98
CA ASP A 104 6.13 3.03 -2.77
C ASP A 104 7.65 3.28 -2.72
N LYS A 105 8.47 2.30 -3.10
CA LYS A 105 9.94 2.48 -3.21
C LYS A 105 10.29 3.56 -4.23
N ILE A 106 9.63 3.58 -5.39
CA ILE A 106 9.77 4.65 -6.39
C ILE A 106 9.41 5.99 -5.75
N LYS A 107 8.25 6.08 -5.08
CA LYS A 107 7.76 7.32 -4.47
C LYS A 107 8.73 7.89 -3.44
N SER A 108 9.21 7.07 -2.51
CA SER A 108 10.20 7.46 -1.49
C SER A 108 11.50 7.96 -2.14
N GLU A 109 12.06 7.21 -3.09
CA GLU A 109 13.32 7.57 -3.75
C GLU A 109 13.16 8.80 -4.66
N VAL A 110 12.00 8.99 -5.29
CA VAL A 110 11.67 10.20 -6.07
C VAL A 110 11.58 11.43 -5.19
N ASP A 111 10.75 11.41 -4.14
CA ASP A 111 10.59 12.57 -3.25
C ASP A 111 11.93 12.97 -2.59
N LYS A 112 12.76 11.97 -2.26
CA LYS A 112 14.14 12.12 -1.77
C LYS A 112 15.08 12.80 -2.77
N VAL A 113 15.08 12.43 -4.06
CA VAL A 113 15.90 13.14 -5.06
C VAL A 113 15.32 14.50 -5.47
N CYS A 114 14.03 14.73 -5.23
CA CYS A 114 13.36 16.01 -5.46
C CYS A 114 13.48 16.99 -4.27
N GLY A 115 13.78 16.49 -3.06
CA GLY A 115 13.81 17.26 -1.81
C GLY A 115 12.44 17.78 -1.34
N ARG A 116 11.35 17.33 -1.98
CA ARG A 116 9.96 17.76 -1.75
C ARG A 116 9.00 16.86 -2.53
N GLN A 117 7.77 16.73 -2.05
CA GLN A 117 6.79 15.80 -2.60
C GLN A 117 6.00 16.45 -3.75
N VAL A 118 6.55 16.36 -4.96
CA VAL A 118 6.03 17.02 -6.16
C VAL A 118 5.48 16.06 -7.23
N VAL A 119 5.88 14.78 -7.17
CA VAL A 119 5.44 13.75 -8.13
C VAL A 119 4.27 12.96 -7.57
N SER A 120 3.18 12.82 -8.33
CA SER A 120 2.01 12.03 -7.93
C SER A 120 2.27 10.53 -8.04
N CYS A 121 1.53 9.73 -7.30
CA CYS A 121 1.56 8.28 -7.50
C CYS A 121 0.89 7.89 -8.83
N ALA A 122 -0.04 8.71 -9.34
CA ALA A 122 -0.64 8.58 -10.67
C ALA A 122 0.41 8.70 -11.80
N ASP A 123 1.28 9.71 -11.75
CA ASP A 123 2.38 9.85 -12.72
C ASP A 123 3.46 8.78 -12.52
N ILE A 124 3.71 8.35 -11.28
CA ILE A 124 4.59 7.21 -11.01
C ILE A 124 4.06 5.92 -11.65
N LEU A 125 2.75 5.62 -11.58
CA LEU A 125 2.16 4.47 -12.27
C LEU A 125 2.36 4.57 -13.79
N ALA A 126 2.06 5.73 -14.38
CA ALA A 126 2.15 5.93 -15.82
C ALA A 126 3.59 5.78 -16.35
N VAL A 127 4.58 6.36 -15.65
CA VAL A 127 6.00 6.21 -15.99
C VAL A 127 6.50 4.79 -15.70
N ALA A 128 6.10 4.18 -14.58
CA ALA A 128 6.53 2.83 -14.23
C ALA A 128 6.01 1.77 -15.22
N ALA A 129 4.80 1.93 -15.75
CA ALA A 129 4.27 1.09 -16.83
C ALA A 129 5.11 1.23 -18.12
N ARG A 130 5.48 2.46 -18.50
CA ARG A 130 6.34 2.73 -19.67
C ARG A 130 7.73 2.13 -19.50
N ASP A 131 8.40 2.41 -18.39
CA ASP A 131 9.73 1.90 -18.10
C ASP A 131 9.74 0.36 -17.96
N SER A 132 8.63 -0.25 -17.52
CA SER A 132 8.47 -1.70 -17.46
C SER A 132 8.39 -2.35 -18.84
N VAL A 133 7.69 -1.75 -19.79
CA VAL A 133 7.64 -2.24 -21.18
C VAL A 133 9.03 -2.12 -21.83
N VAL A 134 9.70 -0.98 -21.65
CA VAL A 134 11.07 -0.76 -22.16
C VAL A 134 12.08 -1.73 -21.53
N ALA A 135 11.99 -2.02 -20.23
CA ALA A 135 12.83 -3.00 -19.54
C ALA A 135 12.57 -4.46 -19.96
N LEU A 136 11.47 -4.71 -20.69
CA LEU A 136 11.12 -5.99 -21.32
C LEU A 136 11.21 -5.89 -22.86
N HIS A 137 12.02 -4.96 -23.37
CA HIS A 137 12.38 -4.73 -24.78
C HIS A 137 11.26 -4.21 -25.70
N GLY A 138 10.13 -3.76 -25.14
CA GLY A 138 9.04 -3.14 -25.90
C GLY A 138 9.25 -1.65 -26.20
N PRO A 139 8.24 -1.00 -26.82
CA PRO A 139 8.30 0.41 -27.18
C PRO A 139 8.41 1.35 -25.97
N SER A 140 8.97 2.53 -26.24
CA SER A 140 8.92 3.69 -25.34
C SER A 140 7.94 4.73 -25.90
N TRP A 141 7.22 5.43 -25.03
CA TRP A 141 6.37 6.56 -25.39
C TRP A 141 6.58 7.78 -24.49
N LYS A 142 6.14 8.94 -24.98
CA LYS A 142 6.04 10.19 -24.24
C LYS A 142 4.84 10.11 -23.29
N VAL A 143 5.09 9.74 -22.04
CA VAL A 143 4.10 9.82 -20.97
C VAL A 143 3.82 11.31 -20.70
N LYS A 144 2.59 11.78 -20.93
CA LYS A 144 2.15 13.10 -20.46
C LYS A 144 2.02 13.06 -18.93
N LEU A 145 2.39 14.12 -18.23
CA LEU A 145 2.58 14.16 -16.77
C LEU A 145 1.96 15.44 -16.17
N GLY A 146 1.79 15.46 -14.84
CA GLY A 146 1.05 16.50 -14.12
C GLY A 146 -0.26 16.01 -13.49
N ARG A 147 -0.45 14.67 -13.41
CA ARG A 147 -1.62 14.07 -12.78
C ARG A 147 -1.61 14.33 -11.28
N ARG A 148 -2.80 14.31 -10.70
CA ARG A 148 -3.06 14.35 -9.27
C ARG A 148 -3.59 13.00 -8.82
N ASP A 149 -3.25 12.67 -7.58
CA ASP A 149 -3.72 11.49 -6.89
C ASP A 149 -5.19 11.63 -6.46
N SER A 150 -5.93 10.53 -6.51
CA SER A 150 -7.26 10.43 -5.91
C SER A 150 -7.24 10.54 -4.39
N THR A 151 -8.40 10.87 -3.83
CA THR A 151 -8.69 10.80 -2.38
C THR A 151 -9.50 9.55 -2.00
N THR A 152 -10.05 8.83 -2.98
CA THR A 152 -10.96 7.69 -2.77
C THR A 152 -10.72 6.59 -3.83
N ALA A 153 -11.37 5.45 -3.65
CA ALA A 153 -11.35 4.32 -4.58
C ALA A 153 -12.71 3.61 -4.59
N SER A 154 -13.04 2.93 -5.69
CA SER A 154 -14.33 2.31 -5.94
C SER A 154 -14.20 0.87 -6.45
N ARG A 155 -14.21 -0.09 -5.51
CA ARG A 155 -14.33 -1.54 -5.77
C ARG A 155 -15.47 -1.88 -6.73
N THR A 156 -16.58 -1.14 -6.68
CA THR A 156 -17.72 -1.32 -7.58
C THR A 156 -17.37 -0.90 -9.00
N ALA A 157 -16.81 0.30 -9.20
CA ALA A 157 -16.38 0.73 -10.53
C ALA A 157 -15.29 -0.21 -11.11
N ALA A 158 -14.37 -0.73 -10.29
CA ALA A 158 -13.40 -1.73 -10.75
C ALA A 158 -14.05 -3.06 -11.16
N ASN A 159 -15.07 -3.50 -10.43
CA ASN A 159 -15.86 -4.68 -10.77
C ASN A 159 -16.68 -4.53 -12.06
N ASP A 160 -17.06 -3.29 -12.42
CA ASP A 160 -18.00 -2.99 -13.52
C ASP A 160 -17.33 -2.45 -14.79
N ASN A 161 -16.10 -1.90 -14.67
CA ASN A 161 -15.38 -1.28 -15.77
C ASN A 161 -14.17 -2.08 -16.26
N ILE A 162 -13.49 -2.87 -15.42
CA ILE A 162 -12.32 -3.65 -15.87
C ILE A 162 -12.81 -4.84 -16.73
N PRO A 163 -12.27 -5.05 -17.95
CA PRO A 163 -12.60 -6.22 -18.76
C PRO A 163 -12.41 -7.54 -18.01
N THR A 164 -13.32 -8.50 -18.20
CA THR A 164 -13.16 -9.85 -17.65
C THR A 164 -12.53 -10.78 -18.70
N PRO A 165 -11.77 -11.81 -18.30
CA PRO A 165 -11.16 -12.77 -19.22
C PRO A 165 -12.18 -13.55 -20.07
N PHE A 166 -13.47 -13.44 -19.73
CA PHE A 166 -14.62 -14.13 -20.30
C PHE A 166 -15.47 -13.28 -21.25
N MET A 167 -15.11 -12.01 -21.51
CA MET A 167 -15.85 -11.15 -22.45
C MET A 167 -15.67 -11.61 -23.90
N ASP A 168 -16.76 -11.58 -24.67
CA ASP A 168 -16.73 -11.73 -26.13
C ASP A 168 -16.30 -10.41 -26.81
N LEU A 169 -16.06 -10.46 -28.13
CA LEU A 169 -15.62 -9.29 -28.89
C LEU A 169 -16.62 -8.11 -28.81
N PRO A 170 -17.94 -8.29 -28.99
CA PRO A 170 -18.93 -7.23 -28.76
C PRO A 170 -18.86 -6.59 -27.36
N ALA A 171 -18.69 -7.38 -26.30
CA ALA A 171 -18.55 -6.87 -24.93
C ALA A 171 -17.24 -6.12 -24.71
N LEU A 172 -16.12 -6.61 -25.25
CA LEU A 172 -14.82 -5.92 -25.23
C LEU A 172 -14.88 -4.56 -25.91
N ILE A 173 -15.42 -4.50 -27.14
CA ILE A 173 -15.59 -3.24 -27.89
C ILE A 173 -16.47 -2.26 -27.10
N LYS A 174 -17.59 -2.74 -26.53
CA LYS A 174 -18.49 -1.92 -25.71
C LYS A 174 -17.81 -1.41 -24.44
N ASN A 175 -16.91 -2.19 -23.84
CA ASN A 175 -16.14 -1.81 -22.66
C ASN A 175 -15.11 -0.72 -23.00
N PHE A 176 -14.26 -0.93 -24.01
CA PHE A 176 -13.25 0.05 -24.42
C PHE A 176 -13.88 1.37 -24.88
N LYS A 177 -14.98 1.29 -25.66
CA LYS A 177 -15.74 2.46 -26.08
C LYS A 177 -16.38 3.25 -24.92
N LYS A 178 -16.66 2.61 -23.77
CA LYS A 178 -17.09 3.29 -22.52
C LYS A 178 -16.00 4.19 -21.93
N GLN A 179 -14.74 3.92 -22.24
CA GLN A 179 -13.58 4.73 -21.84
C GLN A 179 -13.13 5.73 -22.92
N GLY A 180 -13.74 5.71 -24.10
CA GLY A 180 -13.34 6.54 -25.25
C GLY A 180 -12.26 5.92 -26.14
N LEU A 181 -11.96 4.63 -25.96
CA LEU A 181 -11.01 3.87 -26.77
C LEU A 181 -11.73 3.15 -27.93
N ASP A 182 -11.04 3.00 -29.05
CA ASP A 182 -11.55 2.40 -30.29
C ASP A 182 -11.17 0.91 -30.47
N GLU A 183 -11.52 0.32 -31.61
CA GLU A 183 -11.19 -1.06 -31.95
C GLU A 183 -9.68 -1.30 -32.20
N GLU A 184 -8.92 -0.29 -32.62
CA GLU A 184 -7.45 -0.40 -32.76
C GLU A 184 -6.78 -0.37 -31.39
N ASP A 185 -7.26 0.51 -30.49
CA ASP A 185 -6.86 0.55 -29.07
C ASP A 185 -7.13 -0.76 -28.35
N LEU A 186 -8.28 -1.40 -28.60
CA LEU A 186 -8.63 -2.70 -28.03
C LEU A 186 -7.58 -3.75 -28.42
N VAL A 187 -7.34 -3.93 -29.72
CA VAL A 187 -6.41 -4.98 -30.19
C VAL A 187 -4.97 -4.66 -29.79
N ALA A 188 -4.56 -3.39 -29.83
CA ALA A 188 -3.23 -2.96 -29.42
C ALA A 188 -3.00 -3.18 -27.92
N LEU A 189 -3.88 -2.67 -27.04
CA LEU A 189 -3.71 -2.77 -25.58
C LEU A 189 -3.86 -4.21 -25.08
N SER A 190 -4.73 -5.03 -25.68
CA SER A 190 -4.74 -6.48 -25.42
C SER A 190 -3.42 -7.16 -25.79
N GLY A 191 -2.67 -6.63 -26.75
CA GLY A 191 -1.30 -7.05 -27.06
C GLY A 191 -0.33 -6.99 -25.88
N SER A 192 -0.63 -6.24 -24.81
CA SER A 192 0.14 -6.29 -23.55
C SER A 192 0.24 -7.69 -22.93
N HIS A 193 -0.67 -8.61 -23.29
CA HIS A 193 -0.63 -10.02 -22.91
C HIS A 193 0.51 -10.83 -23.56
N THR A 194 1.39 -10.23 -24.38
CA THR A 194 2.74 -10.80 -24.61
C THR A 194 3.59 -10.83 -23.32
N LEU A 195 3.20 -10.07 -22.28
CA LEU A 195 3.89 -10.03 -20.99
C LEU A 195 3.09 -10.74 -19.88
N GLY A 196 3.76 -11.59 -19.12
CA GLY A 196 3.25 -12.12 -17.85
C GLY A 196 2.42 -13.40 -17.93
N PHE A 197 1.60 -13.61 -16.90
CA PHE A 197 0.96 -14.89 -16.58
C PHE A 197 -0.43 -14.69 -15.98
N ALA A 198 -1.38 -15.49 -16.45
CA ALA A 198 -2.74 -15.60 -15.90
C ALA A 198 -2.86 -16.77 -14.91
N GLN A 199 -3.86 -16.70 -14.02
CA GLN A 199 -4.20 -17.75 -13.05
C GLN A 199 -5.25 -18.70 -13.63
N CYS A 200 -5.15 -20.00 -13.34
CA CYS A 200 -5.97 -21.09 -13.89
C CYS A 200 -7.48 -20.80 -13.94
N PHE A 201 -8.04 -20.19 -12.89
CA PHE A 201 -9.48 -19.88 -12.87
C PHE A 201 -9.95 -18.98 -14.03
N THR A 202 -9.06 -18.14 -14.59
CA THR A 202 -9.36 -17.21 -15.69
C THR A 202 -9.48 -17.88 -17.06
N PHE A 203 -8.87 -19.06 -17.25
CA PHE A 203 -8.89 -19.79 -18.53
C PHE A 203 -9.44 -21.23 -18.43
N ARG A 204 -9.76 -21.72 -17.22
CA ARG A 204 -10.27 -23.10 -17.01
C ARG A 204 -11.47 -23.43 -17.89
N ASN A 205 -12.45 -22.52 -18.01
CA ASN A 205 -13.62 -22.74 -18.86
C ASN A 205 -13.22 -23.01 -20.31
N ARG A 206 -12.35 -22.15 -20.86
CA ARG A 206 -11.87 -22.23 -22.24
C ARG A 206 -11.17 -23.54 -22.53
N ILE A 207 -10.22 -23.94 -21.69
CA ILE A 207 -9.43 -25.17 -21.94
C ILE A 207 -10.24 -26.46 -21.76
N TYR A 208 -11.44 -26.43 -21.18
CA TYR A 208 -12.27 -27.62 -20.97
C TYR A 208 -13.58 -27.68 -21.76
N ASN A 209 -14.12 -26.53 -22.17
CA ASN A 209 -15.46 -26.42 -22.73
C ASN A 209 -15.48 -25.76 -24.13
N GLU A 210 -14.47 -24.99 -24.52
CA GLU A 210 -14.44 -24.30 -25.82
C GLU A 210 -13.83 -25.17 -26.94
N THR A 211 -14.38 -25.05 -28.15
CA THR A 211 -13.97 -25.82 -29.34
C THR A 211 -12.89 -25.13 -30.16
N ASN A 212 -12.88 -23.79 -30.19
CA ASN A 212 -11.93 -22.93 -30.93
C ASN A 212 -10.57 -22.75 -30.23
N ILE A 213 -9.98 -23.86 -29.77
CA ILE A 213 -8.64 -23.91 -29.16
C ILE A 213 -7.87 -25.13 -29.67
N ASP A 214 -6.59 -24.94 -30.02
CA ASP A 214 -5.68 -25.98 -30.51
C ASP A 214 -5.65 -27.20 -29.55
N PRO A 215 -5.90 -28.43 -30.02
CA PRO A 215 -5.86 -29.62 -29.19
C PRO A 215 -4.56 -29.84 -28.41
N THR A 216 -3.40 -29.45 -28.95
CA THR A 216 -2.11 -29.65 -28.27
C THR A 216 -1.89 -28.62 -27.17
N PHE A 217 -2.10 -27.34 -27.45
CA PHE A 217 -2.09 -26.27 -26.44
C PHE A 217 -3.14 -26.51 -25.35
N ARG A 218 -4.37 -26.93 -25.71
CA ARG A 218 -5.43 -27.32 -24.76
C ARG A 218 -4.91 -28.36 -23.75
N ARG A 219 -4.32 -29.47 -24.22
CA ARG A 219 -3.72 -30.51 -23.36
C ARG A 219 -2.59 -29.94 -22.49
N GLN A 220 -1.70 -29.12 -23.06
CA GLN A 220 -0.59 -28.51 -22.33
C GLN A 220 -1.07 -27.60 -21.19
N ARG A 221 -2.14 -26.82 -21.38
CA ARG A 221 -2.72 -25.99 -20.33
C ARG A 221 -3.44 -26.82 -19.26
N GLN A 222 -4.18 -27.85 -19.66
CA GLN A 222 -4.87 -28.78 -18.73
C GLN A 222 -3.90 -29.46 -17.76
N ALA A 223 -2.67 -29.77 -18.19
CA ALA A 223 -1.65 -30.39 -17.34
C ALA A 223 -1.27 -29.58 -16.09
N ASN A 224 -1.44 -28.24 -16.11
CA ASN A 224 -1.20 -27.36 -14.94
C ASN A 224 -2.49 -26.69 -14.42
N CYS A 225 -3.66 -27.00 -14.99
CA CYS A 225 -4.92 -26.35 -14.64
C CYS A 225 -6.07 -27.39 -14.66
N PRO A 226 -6.30 -28.10 -13.54
CA PRO A 226 -7.28 -29.17 -13.46
C PRO A 226 -8.74 -28.67 -13.52
N ARG A 227 -9.69 -29.58 -13.76
CA ARG A 227 -11.15 -29.28 -13.80
C ARG A 227 -11.70 -28.70 -12.50
N SER A 228 -11.05 -28.93 -11.36
CA SER A 228 -11.38 -28.36 -10.06
C SER A 228 -10.09 -28.19 -9.24
N GLY A 229 -10.05 -27.17 -8.38
CA GLY A 229 -8.85 -26.78 -7.62
C GLY A 229 -7.74 -26.18 -8.48
N GLY A 230 -6.63 -25.81 -7.84
CA GLY A 230 -5.47 -25.21 -8.53
C GLY A 230 -5.73 -23.82 -9.14
N ASP A 231 -6.72 -23.06 -8.64
CA ASP A 231 -7.15 -21.78 -9.21
C ASP A 231 -6.03 -20.75 -9.39
N SER A 232 -5.06 -20.75 -8.48
CA SER A 232 -3.88 -19.89 -8.48
C SER A 232 -2.75 -20.35 -9.40
N ASN A 233 -2.82 -21.56 -9.97
CA ASN A 233 -1.78 -22.11 -10.84
C ASN A 233 -1.57 -21.19 -12.06
N LEU A 234 -0.32 -20.89 -12.39
CA LEU A 234 0.02 -19.92 -13.43
C LEU A 234 0.21 -20.58 -14.79
N ALA A 235 -0.26 -19.90 -15.83
CA ALA A 235 0.14 -20.14 -17.21
C ALA A 235 0.60 -18.82 -17.85
N PRO A 236 1.71 -18.80 -18.60
CA PRO A 236 2.09 -17.62 -19.37
C PRO A 236 1.06 -17.35 -20.47
N LEU A 237 0.81 -16.06 -20.74
CA LEU A 237 -0.18 -15.61 -21.71
C LEU A 237 0.27 -15.83 -23.16
N ASP A 238 1.58 -15.82 -23.40
CA ASP A 238 2.23 -16.19 -24.67
C ASP A 238 3.44 -17.14 -24.41
N PRO A 239 4.23 -17.53 -25.43
CA PRO A 239 5.43 -18.37 -25.26
C PRO A 239 6.66 -17.67 -24.63
N THR A 240 6.61 -16.36 -24.42
CA THR A 240 7.75 -15.48 -24.09
C THR A 240 7.38 -14.40 -23.06
N PRO A 241 6.84 -14.75 -21.88
CA PRO A 241 6.14 -13.86 -20.93
C PRO A 241 7.01 -12.79 -20.23
N ALA A 242 8.23 -12.56 -20.70
CA ALA A 242 9.22 -11.59 -20.22
C ALA A 242 9.92 -10.84 -21.36
N LEU A 243 9.33 -10.86 -22.56
CA LEU A 243 9.81 -10.17 -23.76
C LEU A 243 8.60 -9.62 -24.52
N PHE A 244 8.59 -8.34 -24.86
CA PHE A 244 7.51 -7.74 -25.64
C PHE A 244 7.70 -8.03 -27.13
N ASP A 245 6.87 -8.91 -27.71
CA ASP A 245 6.88 -9.15 -29.15
C ASP A 245 5.51 -9.58 -29.75
N SER A 246 5.49 -10.06 -31.00
CA SER A 246 4.27 -10.39 -31.74
C SER A 246 3.78 -11.84 -31.58
N LYS A 247 4.38 -12.65 -30.69
CA LYS A 247 3.95 -14.05 -30.49
C LYS A 247 2.52 -14.17 -29.95
N TYR A 248 2.06 -13.26 -29.10
CA TYR A 248 0.66 -13.19 -28.66
C TYR A 248 -0.32 -13.28 -29.85
N PHE A 249 -0.21 -12.36 -30.82
CA PHE A 249 -1.06 -12.34 -32.02
C PHE A 249 -0.85 -13.56 -32.93
N SER A 250 0.37 -14.11 -32.98
CA SER A 250 0.69 -15.32 -33.73
C SER A 250 0.00 -16.57 -33.13
N ASP A 251 -0.11 -16.62 -31.80
CA ASP A 251 -0.83 -17.66 -31.08
C ASP A 251 -2.36 -17.48 -31.20
N LEU A 252 -2.90 -16.25 -31.24
CA LEU A 252 -4.33 -16.02 -31.55
C LEU A 252 -4.72 -16.64 -32.90
N ARG A 253 -3.92 -16.38 -33.95
CA ARG A 253 -4.10 -16.96 -35.30
C ARG A 253 -3.96 -18.48 -35.32
N SER A 254 -3.17 -19.03 -34.39
CA SER A 254 -2.98 -20.47 -34.18
C SER A 254 -4.07 -21.13 -33.28
N LYS A 255 -5.11 -20.39 -32.86
CA LYS A 255 -6.12 -20.82 -31.88
C LYS A 255 -5.54 -21.18 -30.50
N LYS A 256 -4.53 -20.43 -30.05
CA LYS A 256 -3.82 -20.61 -28.77
C LYS A 256 -3.96 -19.40 -27.82
N GLY A 257 -4.86 -18.45 -28.10
CA GLY A 257 -5.20 -17.41 -27.13
C GLY A 257 -5.64 -18.05 -25.81
N LEU A 258 -5.00 -17.64 -24.69
CA LEU A 258 -5.17 -18.30 -23.40
C LEU A 258 -6.53 -17.98 -22.78
N LEU A 259 -6.90 -16.71 -22.74
CA LEU A 259 -8.20 -16.26 -22.25
C LEU A 259 -9.26 -16.36 -23.38
N HIS A 260 -10.54 -16.37 -23.00
CA HIS A 260 -11.62 -16.31 -24.00
C HIS A 260 -11.61 -14.96 -24.73
N SER A 261 -11.48 -13.88 -23.96
CA SER A 261 -11.31 -12.50 -24.45
C SER A 261 -10.13 -12.33 -25.42
N ASP A 262 -8.99 -13.01 -25.20
CA ASP A 262 -7.87 -13.00 -26.14
C ASP A 262 -8.26 -13.61 -27.48
N GLN A 263 -8.85 -14.82 -27.46
CA GLN A 263 -9.22 -15.51 -28.70
C GLN A 263 -10.36 -14.79 -29.44
N ALA A 264 -11.24 -14.08 -28.74
CA ALA A 264 -12.32 -13.31 -29.34
C ALA A 264 -11.82 -12.21 -30.29
N LEU A 265 -10.58 -11.74 -30.16
CA LEU A 265 -9.98 -10.77 -31.07
C LEU A 265 -9.66 -11.36 -32.47
N PHE A 266 -9.60 -12.69 -32.59
CA PHE A 266 -9.36 -13.40 -33.85
C PHE A 266 -10.34 -14.56 -34.01
N SER A 267 -11.51 -14.25 -34.58
CA SER A 267 -12.65 -15.18 -34.62
C SER A 267 -13.57 -15.00 -35.84
N GLY A 268 -13.07 -14.44 -36.94
CA GLY A 268 -13.86 -14.02 -38.10
C GLY A 268 -14.56 -12.68 -37.90
N GLY A 269 -13.97 -11.79 -37.09
CA GLY A 269 -14.52 -10.49 -36.73
C GLY A 269 -13.74 -9.31 -37.34
N LYS A 270 -14.23 -8.09 -37.10
CA LYS A 270 -13.61 -6.84 -37.59
C LYS A 270 -12.26 -6.48 -36.97
N THR A 271 -11.75 -7.29 -36.03
CA THR A 271 -10.42 -7.16 -35.42
C THR A 271 -9.40 -8.11 -36.03
N ASP A 272 -9.82 -9.09 -36.85
CA ASP A 272 -8.94 -10.13 -37.39
C ASP A 272 -7.81 -9.54 -38.24
N ASP A 273 -8.09 -8.49 -39.04
CA ASP A 273 -7.07 -7.79 -39.85
C ASP A 273 -5.97 -7.13 -39.00
N LEU A 274 -6.32 -6.58 -37.83
CA LEU A 274 -5.35 -5.99 -36.90
C LEU A 274 -4.46 -7.06 -36.24
N VAL A 275 -5.05 -8.21 -35.90
CA VAL A 275 -4.28 -9.36 -35.38
C VAL A 275 -3.36 -9.95 -36.47
N GLU A 276 -3.83 -10.06 -37.72
CA GLU A 276 -3.02 -10.41 -38.89
C GLU A 276 -1.84 -9.43 -39.07
N LYS A 277 -2.12 -8.12 -39.09
CA LYS A 277 -1.18 -6.98 -39.17
C LYS A 277 -0.09 -7.07 -38.09
N TYR A 278 -0.49 -7.15 -36.81
CA TYR A 278 0.44 -7.18 -35.67
C TYR A 278 1.23 -8.49 -35.55
N SER A 279 0.66 -9.64 -35.89
CA SER A 279 1.41 -10.91 -35.88
C SER A 279 2.63 -10.91 -36.82
N LYS A 280 2.52 -10.17 -37.94
CA LYS A 280 3.54 -10.08 -39.00
C LYS A 280 4.48 -8.88 -38.83
N ASN A 281 4.08 -7.85 -38.06
CA ASN A 281 4.81 -6.58 -37.99
C ASN A 281 4.87 -6.03 -36.54
N LEU A 282 5.94 -6.39 -35.83
CA LEU A 282 6.22 -5.90 -34.47
C LEU A 282 6.43 -4.38 -34.42
N GLY A 283 7.00 -3.75 -35.46
CA GLY A 283 7.20 -2.29 -35.48
C GLY A 283 5.88 -1.52 -35.50
N MET A 284 4.91 -2.03 -36.25
CA MET A 284 3.56 -1.48 -36.33
C MET A 284 2.75 -1.71 -35.04
N PHE A 285 2.79 -2.93 -34.48
CA PHE A 285 2.24 -3.19 -33.14
C PHE A 285 2.86 -2.26 -32.09
N SER A 286 4.18 -2.08 -32.10
CA SER A 286 4.90 -1.24 -31.14
C SER A 286 4.53 0.24 -31.24
N LYS A 287 4.30 0.77 -32.44
CA LYS A 287 3.78 2.13 -32.67
C LYS A 287 2.35 2.25 -32.13
N ASP A 288 1.46 1.39 -32.60
CA ASP A 288 0.02 1.54 -32.36
C ASP A 288 -0.30 1.27 -30.86
N PHE A 289 0.45 0.36 -30.21
CA PHE A 289 0.46 0.20 -28.75
C PHE A 289 0.95 1.44 -27.99
N ALA A 290 2.02 2.09 -28.44
CA ALA A 290 2.53 3.31 -27.82
C ALA A 290 1.53 4.47 -27.89
N GLU A 291 0.80 4.60 -29.00
CA GLU A 291 -0.27 5.59 -29.17
C GLU A 291 -1.48 5.26 -28.29
N SER A 292 -1.90 3.98 -28.25
CA SER A 292 -3.01 3.52 -27.40
C SER A 292 -2.71 3.66 -25.90
N MET A 293 -1.46 3.44 -25.48
CA MET A 293 -1.02 3.67 -24.08
C MET A 293 -1.04 5.15 -23.70
N ILE A 294 -0.84 6.08 -24.65
CA ILE A 294 -1.05 7.52 -24.41
C ILE A 294 -2.55 7.81 -24.28
N LYS A 295 -3.40 7.33 -25.20
CA LYS A 295 -4.86 7.51 -25.09
C LYS A 295 -5.40 6.97 -23.75
N MET A 296 -4.97 5.77 -23.35
CA MET A 296 -5.34 5.15 -22.08
C MET A 296 -4.85 5.97 -20.88
N GLY A 297 -3.59 6.43 -20.89
CA GLY A 297 -3.01 7.27 -19.84
C GLY A 297 -3.69 8.64 -19.65
N ASP A 298 -4.50 9.05 -20.61
CA ASP A 298 -5.31 10.28 -20.61
C ASP A 298 -6.79 10.02 -20.27
N ILE A 299 -7.18 8.81 -19.85
CA ILE A 299 -8.54 8.54 -19.35
C ILE A 299 -8.77 9.30 -18.03
N LYS A 300 -9.56 10.36 -18.10
CA LYS A 300 -10.14 11.12 -16.96
C LYS A 300 -9.12 11.52 -15.87
N PRO A 301 -7.89 11.99 -16.19
CA PRO A 301 -6.89 12.34 -15.19
C PRO A 301 -7.37 13.50 -14.30
N LEU A 302 -7.11 13.39 -13.00
CA LEU A 302 -7.23 14.53 -12.08
C LEU A 302 -6.04 15.47 -12.32
N THR A 303 -6.30 16.78 -12.46
CA THR A 303 -5.26 17.79 -12.70
C THR A 303 -5.52 19.09 -11.93
N GLY A 304 -4.49 19.94 -11.83
CA GLY A 304 -4.56 21.27 -11.22
C GLY A 304 -4.85 21.23 -9.72
N LYS A 305 -6.09 21.55 -9.34
CA LYS A 305 -6.62 21.51 -7.95
C LYS A 305 -7.55 20.32 -7.66
N ARG A 306 -7.82 19.46 -8.64
CA ARG A 306 -8.61 18.23 -8.46
C ARG A 306 -7.68 17.13 -7.96
N GLY A 307 -8.02 16.43 -6.89
CA GLY A 307 -7.10 15.48 -6.25
C GLY A 307 -5.96 16.15 -5.49
N GLN A 308 -4.84 15.44 -5.31
CA GLN A 308 -3.71 15.84 -4.46
C GLN A 308 -2.34 15.40 -5.01
N ILE A 309 -1.26 15.69 -4.28
CA ILE A 309 -0.02 14.90 -4.36
C ILE A 309 0.09 14.17 -3.02
N ARG A 310 0.08 12.84 -3.05
CA ARG A 310 0.34 12.02 -1.86
C ARG A 310 1.82 12.04 -1.52
N VAL A 311 2.16 11.85 -0.25
CA VAL A 311 3.52 11.49 0.19
C VAL A 311 3.71 9.97 0.21
N ASN A 312 2.70 9.23 0.69
CA ASN A 312 2.65 7.77 0.65
C ASN A 312 1.46 7.32 -0.21
N CYS A 313 1.68 6.38 -1.13
CA CYS A 313 0.68 6.01 -2.13
C CYS A 313 -0.47 5.16 -1.59
N ARG A 314 -0.29 4.47 -0.44
CA ARG A 314 -1.35 3.64 0.20
C ARG A 314 -1.80 4.14 1.55
N LYS A 315 -0.87 4.68 2.34
CA LYS A 315 -1.07 5.50 3.54
C LYS A 315 0.06 5.26 4.61
N GLY A 316 0.57 6.25 5.41
CA GLY A 316 1.24 6.11 6.78
C GLY A 316 0.60 6.66 8.15
N CYS A 317 1.23 7.22 9.21
CA CYS A 317 0.44 7.53 10.48
C CYS A 317 -0.36 8.88 10.53
N ASP A 318 -1.63 8.91 11.00
CA ASP A 318 -2.52 10.12 10.93
C ASP A 318 -3.09 10.72 12.26
N ALA A 319 -2.87 10.05 13.40
CA ALA A 319 -3.36 10.44 14.72
C ALA A 319 -4.88 10.69 14.87
N SER A 320 -5.71 9.89 14.21
CA SER A 320 -7.13 9.69 14.54
C SER A 320 -7.37 9.39 16.03
N ILE A 321 -6.51 8.56 16.64
CA ILE A 321 -6.55 8.16 18.07
C ILE A 321 -6.58 9.33 19.06
N LEU A 322 -6.12 10.52 18.66
CA LEU A 322 -6.14 11.70 19.53
C LEU A 322 -7.52 12.37 19.61
N LEU A 323 -8.45 12.09 18.69
CA LEU A 323 -9.78 12.72 18.67
C LEU A 323 -10.67 12.21 19.82
N ASP A 324 -11.42 13.13 20.45
CA ASP A 324 -12.46 12.80 21.43
C ASP A 324 -13.76 12.32 20.75
N GLN A 325 -14.61 11.60 21.49
CA GLN A 325 -15.92 11.15 21.02
C GLN A 325 -16.86 12.34 20.81
N THR A 326 -17.56 12.38 19.66
CA THR A 326 -18.61 13.38 19.38
C THR A 326 -19.84 12.70 18.78
N ALA A 327 -20.83 13.49 18.32
CA ALA A 327 -21.94 12.98 17.50
C ALA A 327 -21.51 12.57 16.08
N THR A 328 -20.31 12.96 15.63
CA THR A 328 -19.78 12.73 14.27
C THR A 328 -18.46 11.96 14.24
N ILE A 329 -17.81 11.74 15.39
CA ILE A 329 -16.53 11.04 15.54
C ILE A 329 -16.71 9.82 16.46
N ASP A 330 -16.61 8.62 15.89
CA ASP A 330 -16.58 7.31 16.59
C ASP A 330 -15.16 7.06 17.13
N SER A 331 -14.85 7.60 18.31
CA SER A 331 -13.48 7.78 18.80
C SER A 331 -12.81 6.46 19.18
N GLU A 332 -11.62 6.27 18.63
CA GLU A 332 -10.71 5.16 18.94
C GLU A 332 -10.27 5.12 20.40
N LYS A 333 -10.34 6.22 21.16
CA LYS A 333 -10.09 6.21 22.61
C LYS A 333 -11.07 5.31 23.36
N THR A 334 -12.26 5.11 22.79
CA THR A 334 -13.31 4.26 23.36
C THR A 334 -13.31 2.83 22.79
N ALA A 335 -12.33 2.49 21.94
CA ALA A 335 -12.09 1.12 21.48
C ALA A 335 -11.52 0.23 22.58
N ARG A 336 -11.79 -1.08 22.54
CA ARG A 336 -11.36 -2.07 23.54
C ARG A 336 -9.86 -2.05 23.88
N PRO A 337 -8.91 -1.93 22.93
CA PRO A 337 -7.48 -1.86 23.28
C PRO A 337 -7.05 -0.53 23.94
N ASN A 338 -7.80 0.54 23.71
CA ASN A 338 -7.41 1.91 24.11
C ASN A 338 -8.14 2.40 25.38
N ASN A 339 -9.39 1.99 25.58
CA ASN A 339 -10.26 2.46 26.65
C ASN A 339 -9.68 2.07 28.03
N ASN A 340 -9.47 3.07 28.91
CA ASN A 340 -8.75 2.95 30.18
C ASN A 340 -7.31 2.39 30.09
N SER A 341 -6.75 2.32 28.89
CA SER A 341 -5.44 1.74 28.57
C SER A 341 -4.47 2.82 28.07
N ALA A 342 -4.78 3.42 26.91
CA ALA A 342 -4.00 4.50 26.31
C ALA A 342 -4.12 5.80 27.14
N ARG A 343 -3.00 6.48 27.34
CA ARG A 343 -2.82 7.65 28.24
C ARG A 343 -1.77 8.61 27.64
N GLY A 344 -1.56 9.78 28.24
CA GLY A 344 -0.59 10.76 27.73
C GLY A 344 -1.17 11.74 26.71
N PHE A 345 -2.50 11.72 26.47
CA PHE A 345 -3.15 12.64 25.52
C PHE A 345 -2.86 14.10 25.90
N GLU A 346 -3.01 14.43 27.18
CA GLU A 346 -2.67 15.71 27.80
C GLU A 346 -1.19 16.11 27.68
N VAL A 347 -0.29 15.13 27.53
CA VAL A 347 1.13 15.40 27.26
C VAL A 347 1.31 15.82 25.79
N ILE A 348 0.62 15.15 24.85
CA ILE A 348 0.60 15.53 23.44
C ILE A 348 -0.03 16.92 23.26
N ASP A 349 -1.15 17.21 23.93
CA ASP A 349 -1.81 18.53 23.92
C ASP A 349 -0.86 19.64 24.44
N ARG A 350 -0.09 19.35 25.49
CA ARG A 350 0.90 20.28 26.05
C ARG A 350 2.09 20.49 25.09
N ILE A 351 2.61 19.44 24.46
CA ILE A 351 3.69 19.58 23.45
C ILE A 351 3.17 20.43 22.28
N LYS A 352 1.94 20.17 21.82
CA LYS A 352 1.28 20.97 20.77
C LYS A 352 1.19 22.45 21.12
N SER A 353 0.73 22.77 22.32
CA SER A 353 0.63 24.16 22.81
C SER A 353 1.98 24.87 22.80
N GLU A 354 3.03 24.24 23.35
CA GLU A 354 4.37 24.85 23.39
C GLU A 354 5.04 24.94 22.00
N VAL A 355 4.84 23.94 21.13
CA VAL A 355 5.33 23.98 19.74
C VAL A 355 4.66 25.10 18.94
N ASP A 356 3.33 25.22 18.98
CA ASP A 356 2.61 26.27 18.25
C ASP A 356 2.95 27.67 18.77
N LYS A 357 3.17 27.81 20.07
CA LYS A 357 3.66 29.03 20.74
C LYS A 357 5.07 29.42 20.29
N VAL A 358 6.01 28.47 20.20
CA VAL A 358 7.36 28.71 19.64
C VAL A 358 7.30 29.06 18.15
N CYS A 359 6.40 28.44 17.39
CA CYS A 359 6.20 28.73 15.97
C CYS A 359 5.34 29.98 15.69
N GLY A 360 4.78 30.62 16.72
CA GLY A 360 3.87 31.77 16.63
C GLY A 360 2.51 31.49 15.98
N ARG A 361 2.23 30.24 15.57
CA ARG A 361 0.99 29.76 14.94
C ARG A 361 1.02 28.23 14.80
N PRO A 362 -0.14 27.56 14.61
CA PRO A 362 -0.20 26.14 14.30
C PRO A 362 0.49 25.76 12.98
N VAL A 363 1.67 25.13 13.07
CA VAL A 363 2.45 24.64 11.89
C VAL A 363 2.81 23.16 11.94
N VAL A 364 2.82 22.52 13.12
CA VAL A 364 3.12 21.09 13.28
C VAL A 364 1.81 20.34 13.56
N SER A 365 1.59 19.20 12.90
CA SER A 365 0.44 18.35 13.16
C SER A 365 0.59 17.58 14.47
N CYS A 366 -0.54 17.24 15.11
CA CYS A 366 -0.50 16.34 16.27
C CYS A 366 -0.05 14.93 15.89
N ALA A 367 -0.24 14.53 14.62
CA ALA A 367 0.31 13.31 14.04
C ALA A 367 1.85 13.28 14.02
N ASP A 368 2.52 14.36 13.64
CA ASP A 368 3.98 14.45 13.74
C ASP A 368 4.46 14.52 15.20
N ILE A 369 3.76 15.28 16.05
CA ILE A 369 4.07 15.35 17.48
C ILE A 369 3.96 13.97 18.15
N LEU A 370 2.93 13.18 17.83
CA LEU A 370 2.75 11.83 18.37
C LEU A 370 3.87 10.88 17.92
N ALA A 371 4.29 10.94 16.65
CA ALA A 371 5.38 10.11 16.14
C ALA A 371 6.74 10.50 16.74
N VAL A 372 7.02 11.80 16.90
CA VAL A 372 8.24 12.31 17.57
C VAL A 372 8.23 11.97 19.06
N ALA A 373 7.12 12.20 19.77
CA ALA A 373 7.00 11.92 21.19
C ALA A 373 7.18 10.42 21.51
N ALA A 374 6.70 9.51 20.64
CA ALA A 374 6.96 8.07 20.78
C ALA A 374 8.47 7.75 20.69
N ARG A 375 9.16 8.34 19.71
CA ARG A 375 10.62 8.17 19.50
C ARG A 375 11.43 8.76 20.65
N ASP A 376 11.11 9.98 21.06
CA ASP A 376 11.79 10.68 22.16
C ASP A 376 11.54 9.96 23.51
N SER A 377 10.36 9.36 23.72
CA SER A 377 10.06 8.58 24.93
C SER A 377 10.88 7.29 25.01
N VAL A 378 11.08 6.57 23.90
CA VAL A 378 11.94 5.38 23.89
C VAL A 378 13.40 5.75 24.14
N VAL A 379 13.90 6.84 23.54
CA VAL A 379 15.26 7.36 23.78
C VAL A 379 15.45 7.80 25.24
N ALA A 380 14.46 8.47 25.85
CA ALA A 380 14.50 8.86 27.26
C ALA A 380 14.53 7.66 28.24
N LEU A 381 14.10 6.48 27.77
CA LEU A 381 14.14 5.21 28.51
C LEU A 381 15.31 4.31 28.06
N HIS A 382 16.37 4.92 27.53
CA HIS A 382 17.63 4.30 27.08
C HIS A 382 17.53 3.40 25.84
N GLY A 383 16.40 3.44 25.12
CA GLY A 383 16.19 2.68 23.89
C GLY A 383 16.81 3.32 22.64
N PRO A 384 16.65 2.68 21.47
CA PRO A 384 17.14 3.19 20.21
C PRO A 384 16.47 4.50 19.80
N THR A 385 17.21 5.33 19.06
CA THR A 385 16.65 6.42 18.27
C THR A 385 16.40 5.97 16.83
N TRP A 386 15.45 6.62 16.15
CA TRP A 386 15.23 6.49 14.71
C TRP A 386 14.84 7.83 14.10
N GLU A 387 15.01 7.95 12.79
CA GLU A 387 14.52 9.11 12.04
C GLU A 387 13.00 9.04 11.92
N VAL A 388 12.32 10.12 12.33
CA VAL A 388 10.87 10.27 12.16
C VAL A 388 10.67 11.17 10.94
N GLU A 389 10.23 10.60 9.83
CA GLU A 389 9.82 11.37 8.65
C GLU A 389 8.69 12.33 9.06
N LEU A 390 8.80 13.63 8.81
CA LEU A 390 7.81 14.65 9.20
C LEU A 390 6.96 15.14 8.01
N GLY A 391 5.87 15.84 8.30
CA GLY A 391 4.94 16.39 7.31
C GLY A 391 3.56 15.73 7.32
N ARG A 392 3.22 15.00 8.40
CA ARG A 392 1.88 14.43 8.62
C ARG A 392 0.83 15.53 8.68
N ARG A 393 -0.40 15.15 8.37
CA ARG A 393 -1.63 15.88 8.66
C ARG A 393 -2.45 15.09 9.65
N ASP A 394 -3.22 15.84 10.43
CA ASP A 394 -4.16 15.33 11.39
C ASP A 394 -5.45 14.84 10.73
N SER A 395 -5.97 13.71 11.21
CA SER A 395 -7.26 13.18 10.80
C SER A 395 -8.43 14.11 11.11
N THR A 396 -9.44 14.05 10.25
CA THR A 396 -10.77 14.66 10.46
C THR A 396 -11.79 13.61 10.92
N THR A 397 -11.36 12.36 11.13
CA THR A 397 -12.21 11.20 11.45
C THR A 397 -11.47 10.25 12.40
N ALA A 398 -12.20 9.38 13.10
CA ALA A 398 -11.67 8.22 13.81
C ALA A 398 -12.59 7.01 13.58
N SER A 399 -12.11 5.80 13.85
CA SER A 399 -12.92 4.58 13.76
C SER A 399 -12.61 3.59 14.88
N ARG A 400 -13.43 3.64 15.94
CA ARG A 400 -13.42 2.65 17.04
C ARG A 400 -13.52 1.21 16.52
N THR A 401 -14.33 0.98 15.49
CA THR A 401 -14.46 -0.34 14.85
C THR A 401 -13.14 -0.80 14.20
N THR A 402 -12.40 0.10 13.55
CA THR A 402 -11.08 -0.23 13.00
C THR A 402 -10.09 -0.54 14.12
N ALA A 403 -10.01 0.29 15.17
CA ALA A 403 -9.12 0.01 16.31
C ALA A 403 -9.47 -1.31 17.05
N ASN A 404 -10.75 -1.69 17.11
CA ASN A 404 -11.17 -2.99 17.68
C ASN A 404 -10.74 -4.20 16.86
N ASN A 405 -10.59 -4.06 15.53
CA ASN A 405 -10.33 -5.16 14.60
C ASN A 405 -8.85 -5.28 14.20
N ASP A 406 -8.17 -4.14 14.04
CA ASP A 406 -6.82 -4.06 13.48
C ASP A 406 -5.71 -4.14 14.54
N ILE A 407 -5.99 -3.78 15.80
CA ILE A 407 -4.98 -3.82 16.87
C ILE A 407 -4.91 -5.23 17.48
N PRO A 408 -3.70 -5.83 17.64
CA PRO A 408 -3.53 -7.11 18.32
C PRO A 408 -4.19 -7.18 19.69
N THR A 409 -4.67 -8.36 20.08
CA THR A 409 -5.26 -8.58 21.41
C THR A 409 -4.34 -9.44 22.27
N PRO A 410 -4.33 -9.27 23.61
CA PRO A 410 -3.45 -10.01 24.50
C PRO A 410 -3.64 -11.54 24.47
N LEU A 411 -4.73 -12.01 23.84
CA LEU A 411 -5.18 -13.40 23.73
C LEU A 411 -4.98 -14.02 22.33
N MET A 412 -4.33 -13.32 21.39
CA MET A 412 -4.00 -13.90 20.06
C MET A 412 -2.87 -14.92 20.17
N ASP A 413 -2.97 -15.99 19.38
CA ASP A 413 -1.88 -16.95 19.15
C ASP A 413 -0.92 -16.45 18.06
N LEU A 414 0.19 -17.19 17.84
CA LEU A 414 1.22 -16.79 16.88
C LEU A 414 0.68 -16.66 15.45
N PRO A 415 -0.11 -17.60 14.90
CA PRO A 415 -0.74 -17.42 13.59
C PRO A 415 -1.60 -16.16 13.52
N ALA A 416 -2.46 -15.89 14.52
CA ALA A 416 -3.31 -14.70 14.52
C ALA A 416 -2.53 -13.38 14.64
N LEU A 417 -1.39 -13.37 15.36
CA LEU A 417 -0.46 -12.24 15.42
C LEU A 417 0.21 -11.99 14.07
N ILE A 418 0.76 -13.03 13.44
CA ILE A 418 1.40 -12.97 12.12
C ILE A 418 0.40 -12.49 11.06
N ASP A 419 -0.82 -13.03 11.06
CA ASP A 419 -1.91 -12.60 10.18
C ASP A 419 -2.39 -11.18 10.46
N ASN A 420 -2.24 -10.66 11.69
CA ASN A 420 -2.55 -9.27 12.01
C ASN A 420 -1.48 -8.34 11.44
N PHE A 421 -0.19 -8.61 11.70
CA PHE A 421 0.92 -7.79 11.22
C PHE A 421 1.01 -7.78 9.69
N LYS A 422 0.80 -8.93 9.02
CA LYS A 422 0.76 -9.02 7.56
C LYS A 422 -0.35 -8.17 6.92
N LYS A 423 -1.50 -7.99 7.58
CA LYS A 423 -2.57 -7.07 7.11
C LYS A 423 -2.15 -5.60 7.15
N GLN A 424 -1.19 -5.25 8.01
CA GLN A 424 -0.62 -3.91 8.10
C GLN A 424 0.65 -3.73 7.22
N GLY A 425 1.07 -4.78 6.50
CA GLY A 425 2.28 -4.78 5.67
C GLY A 425 3.60 -5.01 6.44
N LEU A 426 3.50 -5.53 7.67
CA LEU A 426 4.62 -5.87 8.54
C LEU A 426 4.92 -7.38 8.48
N ASP A 427 6.19 -7.74 8.69
CA ASP A 427 6.70 -9.12 8.63
C ASP A 427 6.93 -9.74 10.03
N GLU A 428 7.44 -10.98 10.07
CA GLU A 428 7.74 -11.69 11.31
C GLU A 428 8.91 -11.07 12.09
N GLU A 429 9.85 -10.39 11.43
CA GLU A 429 10.90 -9.61 12.11
C GLU A 429 10.27 -8.42 12.84
N ASP A 430 9.33 -7.72 12.17
CA ASP A 430 8.56 -6.61 12.75
C ASP A 430 7.66 -7.03 13.91
N LEU A 431 6.98 -8.18 13.82
CA LEU A 431 6.16 -8.71 14.91
C LEU A 431 6.99 -8.87 16.18
N VAL A 432 8.07 -9.64 16.11
CA VAL A 432 8.90 -9.92 17.28
C VAL A 432 9.61 -8.66 17.77
N ALA A 433 10.06 -7.79 16.86
CA ALA A 433 10.69 -6.53 17.23
C ALA A 433 9.71 -5.59 17.95
N LEU A 434 8.55 -5.29 17.36
CA LEU A 434 7.59 -4.32 17.90
C LEU A 434 6.93 -4.82 19.20
N SER A 435 6.67 -6.12 19.34
CA SER A 435 6.27 -6.71 20.64
C SER A 435 7.34 -6.52 21.72
N GLY A 436 8.61 -6.40 21.35
CA GLY A 436 9.69 -5.99 22.25
C GLY A 436 9.47 -4.64 22.94
N GLY A 437 8.55 -3.79 22.45
CA GLY A 437 8.10 -2.59 23.15
C GLY A 437 7.52 -2.87 24.55
N HIS A 438 7.07 -4.10 24.82
CA HIS A 438 6.68 -4.56 26.16
C HIS A 438 7.85 -4.71 27.15
N THR A 439 9.10 -4.41 26.75
CA THR A 439 10.17 -4.05 27.69
C THR A 439 9.80 -2.82 28.55
N LEU A 440 8.82 -2.02 28.13
CA LEU A 440 8.32 -0.85 28.86
C LEU A 440 6.88 -1.09 29.37
N GLY A 441 6.60 -0.62 30.59
CA GLY A 441 5.25 -0.48 31.11
C GLY A 441 4.60 -1.74 31.74
N PHE A 442 3.26 -1.69 31.82
CA PHE A 442 2.45 -2.53 32.69
C PHE A 442 1.15 -2.98 32.01
N ALA A 443 0.72 -4.20 32.32
CA ALA A 443 -0.58 -4.73 31.93
C ALA A 443 -1.56 -4.74 33.12
N GLN A 444 -2.87 -4.61 32.83
CA GLN A 444 -3.94 -4.77 33.82
C GLN A 444 -4.35 -6.24 33.96
N CYS A 445 -4.72 -6.67 35.18
CA CYS A 445 -5.21 -8.03 35.46
C CYS A 445 -6.28 -8.55 34.48
N SER A 446 -7.19 -7.68 34.05
CA SER A 446 -8.20 -7.96 33.03
C SER A 446 -7.63 -8.56 31.72
N THR A 447 -6.37 -8.28 31.39
CA THR A 447 -5.70 -8.73 30.15
C THR A 447 -4.96 -10.07 30.27
N PHE A 448 -4.49 -10.45 31.47
CA PHE A 448 -3.65 -11.64 31.68
C PHE A 448 -4.19 -12.66 32.72
N ARG A 449 -5.29 -12.36 33.43
CA ARG A 449 -5.84 -13.27 34.46
C ARG A 449 -6.10 -14.68 33.96
N ASN A 450 -6.60 -14.85 32.73
CA ASN A 450 -6.79 -16.18 32.12
C ASN A 450 -5.49 -16.99 32.12
N ARG A 451 -4.41 -16.35 31.64
CA ARG A 451 -3.11 -16.98 31.48
C ARG A 451 -2.53 -17.49 32.79
N ILE A 452 -2.46 -16.62 33.80
CA ILE A 452 -1.87 -16.98 35.11
C ILE A 452 -2.67 -18.03 35.90
N TYR A 453 -3.91 -18.34 35.51
CA TYR A 453 -4.76 -19.31 36.21
C TYR A 453 -5.12 -20.57 35.42
N ASN A 454 -5.03 -20.53 34.09
CA ASN A 454 -5.53 -21.60 33.20
C ASN A 454 -4.46 -22.13 32.21
N GLU A 455 -3.39 -21.38 31.90
CA GLU A 455 -2.35 -21.80 30.93
C GLU A 455 -1.17 -22.56 31.58
N ILE A 456 -1.47 -23.43 32.54
CA ILE A 456 -0.50 -24.03 33.49
C ILE A 456 0.70 -24.77 32.85
N ASN A 457 0.61 -25.20 31.59
CA ASN A 457 1.69 -25.89 30.87
C ASN A 457 2.64 -24.94 30.12
N ASN A 458 2.24 -23.68 29.92
CA ASN A 458 2.98 -22.66 29.16
C ASN A 458 3.28 -21.39 29.98
N ILE A 459 3.47 -21.54 31.29
CA ILE A 459 3.91 -20.47 32.19
C ILE A 459 4.81 -21.05 33.27
N ASP A 460 5.82 -20.29 33.72
CA ASP A 460 6.58 -20.63 34.93
C ASP A 460 5.66 -20.56 36.16
N SER A 461 5.61 -21.65 36.94
CA SER A 461 4.68 -21.78 38.07
C SER A 461 4.96 -20.78 39.19
N THR A 462 6.23 -20.46 39.44
CA THR A 462 6.64 -19.48 40.45
C THR A 462 6.21 -18.06 40.04
N PHE A 463 6.47 -17.67 38.79
CA PHE A 463 5.99 -16.42 38.22
C PHE A 463 4.46 -16.32 38.23
N ALA A 464 3.75 -17.40 37.86
CA ALA A 464 2.29 -17.46 37.91
C ALA A 464 1.78 -17.16 39.33
N SER A 465 2.26 -17.87 40.36
CA SER A 465 1.89 -17.61 41.76
C SER A 465 2.25 -16.19 42.23
N GLN A 466 3.40 -15.64 41.81
CA GLN A 466 3.77 -14.25 42.10
C GLN A 466 2.82 -13.23 41.44
N ARG A 467 2.32 -13.49 40.22
CA ARG A 467 1.30 -12.63 39.59
C ARG A 467 -0.06 -12.78 40.25
N GLN A 468 -0.48 -14.01 40.59
CA GLN A 468 -1.75 -14.31 41.28
C GLN A 468 -1.88 -13.55 42.61
N ALA A 469 -0.78 -13.35 43.35
CA ALA A 469 -0.79 -12.62 44.63
C ALA A 469 -1.30 -11.16 44.52
N ASN A 470 -1.12 -10.49 43.39
CA ASN A 470 -1.69 -9.17 43.10
C ASN A 470 -2.92 -9.24 42.16
N CYS A 471 -3.34 -10.43 41.75
CA CYS A 471 -4.25 -10.65 40.64
C CYS A 471 -5.22 -11.81 40.92
N PRO A 472 -6.25 -11.60 41.77
CA PRO A 472 -7.15 -12.66 42.20
C PRO A 472 -8.03 -13.22 41.06
N ARG A 473 -8.57 -14.44 41.24
CA ARG A 473 -9.46 -15.12 40.27
C ARG A 473 -10.70 -14.29 39.90
N SER A 474 -11.13 -13.36 40.75
CA SER A 474 -12.22 -12.41 40.49
C SER A 474 -11.92 -11.06 41.18
N GLY A 475 -12.38 -9.96 40.58
CA GLY A 475 -12.07 -8.61 41.04
C GLY A 475 -10.62 -8.19 40.78
N GLY A 476 -10.26 -6.96 41.17
CA GLY A 476 -8.91 -6.40 40.97
C GLY A 476 -8.53 -6.20 39.49
N ASP A 477 -9.49 -6.03 38.59
CA ASP A 477 -9.25 -5.98 37.13
C ASP A 477 -8.27 -4.90 36.67
N SER A 478 -8.21 -3.78 37.37
CA SER A 478 -7.30 -2.66 37.14
C SER A 478 -5.93 -2.82 37.81
N ASN A 479 -5.71 -3.86 38.62
CA ASN A 479 -4.41 -4.10 39.27
C ASN A 479 -3.33 -4.30 38.20
N LEU A 480 -2.22 -3.60 38.37
CA LEU A 480 -1.12 -3.61 37.41
C LEU A 480 -0.10 -4.70 37.72
N ALA A 481 0.44 -5.31 36.67
CA ALA A 481 1.66 -6.10 36.72
C ALA A 481 2.63 -5.64 35.62
N SER A 482 3.90 -5.58 35.97
CA SER A 482 4.98 -5.23 35.06
C SER A 482 5.09 -6.29 33.95
N LEU A 483 5.12 -5.85 32.68
CA LEU A 483 5.38 -6.72 31.52
C LEU A 483 6.81 -7.28 31.55
N ASP A 484 7.72 -6.45 32.06
CA ASP A 484 9.16 -6.67 32.17
C ASP A 484 9.65 -6.45 33.62
N PRO A 485 10.68 -7.17 34.14
CA PRO A 485 11.25 -6.89 35.47
C PRO A 485 11.87 -5.49 35.62
N THR A 486 12.12 -4.80 34.52
CA THR A 486 12.92 -3.57 34.35
C THR A 486 12.15 -2.51 33.55
N SER A 487 10.81 -2.51 33.64
CA SER A 487 9.81 -1.78 32.82
C SER A 487 9.90 -0.25 32.68
N ALA A 488 10.95 0.37 33.21
CA ALA A 488 11.34 1.77 32.97
C ALA A 488 12.66 1.90 32.17
N LEU A 489 13.15 0.80 31.59
CA LEU A 489 14.34 0.71 30.76
C LEU A 489 14.05 -0.13 29.52
N PHE A 490 14.59 0.28 28.37
CA PHE A 490 14.55 -0.50 27.15
C PHE A 490 15.73 -1.47 27.11
N ASP A 491 15.48 -2.77 27.33
CA ASP A 491 16.54 -3.79 27.28
C ASP A 491 16.06 -5.15 26.71
N SER A 492 16.77 -6.25 27.01
CA SER A 492 16.45 -7.61 26.51
C SER A 492 15.69 -8.50 27.51
N LYS A 493 15.25 -7.98 28.67
CA LYS A 493 14.59 -8.80 29.70
C LYS A 493 13.20 -9.29 29.29
N TYR A 494 12.51 -8.60 28.39
CA TYR A 494 11.21 -9.04 27.87
C TYR A 494 11.36 -10.39 27.16
N PHE A 495 12.30 -10.48 26.22
CA PHE A 495 12.61 -11.72 25.51
C PHE A 495 13.25 -12.78 26.44
N SER A 496 14.03 -12.36 27.44
CA SER A 496 14.55 -13.26 28.48
C SER A 496 13.42 -13.91 29.30
N ASN A 497 12.35 -13.15 29.58
CA ASN A 497 11.12 -13.64 30.19
C ASN A 497 10.44 -14.65 29.27
N LEU A 498 10.27 -14.36 27.98
CA LEU A 498 9.62 -15.29 27.03
C LEU A 498 10.35 -16.64 26.99
N VAL A 499 11.68 -16.64 26.87
CA VAL A 499 12.52 -17.85 26.92
C VAL A 499 12.35 -18.61 28.24
N SER A 500 12.10 -17.89 29.33
CA SER A 500 11.89 -18.45 30.68
C SER A 500 10.43 -18.88 30.98
N LYS A 501 9.52 -18.88 29.98
CA LYS A 501 8.06 -19.04 30.16
C LYS A 501 7.40 -17.99 31.08
N LYS A 502 7.94 -16.78 31.11
CA LYS A 502 7.52 -15.64 31.96
C LYS A 502 6.90 -14.48 31.16
N GLY A 503 6.51 -14.71 29.90
CA GLY A 503 5.67 -13.76 29.16
C GLY A 503 4.34 -13.55 29.89
N LEU A 504 3.98 -12.29 30.15
CA LEU A 504 2.81 -11.94 30.97
C LEU A 504 1.50 -12.13 30.21
N LEU A 505 1.43 -11.66 28.96
CA LEU A 505 0.29 -11.87 28.07
C LEU A 505 0.40 -13.22 27.35
N HIS A 506 -0.73 -13.74 26.83
CA HIS A 506 -0.73 -14.96 26.04
C HIS A 506 -0.01 -14.74 24.70
N SER A 507 -0.39 -13.66 24.01
CA SER A 507 0.28 -13.16 22.80
C SER A 507 1.80 -12.98 22.94
N ASP A 508 2.29 -12.47 24.08
CA ASP A 508 3.73 -12.38 24.37
C ASP A 508 4.38 -13.78 24.34
N GLN A 509 3.82 -14.73 25.08
CA GLN A 509 4.39 -16.07 25.17
C GLN A 509 4.24 -16.87 23.87
N ALA A 510 3.25 -16.55 23.03
CA ALA A 510 3.07 -17.18 21.72
C ALA A 510 4.25 -16.90 20.76
N LEU A 511 5.01 -15.81 20.97
CA LEU A 511 6.25 -15.56 20.23
C LEU A 511 7.38 -16.56 20.56
N PHE A 512 7.26 -17.29 21.68
CA PHE A 512 8.21 -18.31 22.11
C PHE A 512 7.49 -19.56 22.64
N SER A 513 7.06 -20.41 21.72
CA SER A 513 6.32 -21.64 22.01
C SER A 513 6.64 -22.79 21.04
N GLY A 514 7.83 -22.81 20.44
CA GLY A 514 8.22 -23.77 19.41
C GLY A 514 7.77 -23.37 18.00
N GLY A 515 7.65 -22.06 17.74
CA GLY A 515 7.16 -21.50 16.48
C GLY A 515 8.28 -20.93 15.60
N GLU A 516 7.93 -20.30 14.48
CA GLU A 516 8.90 -19.70 13.54
C GLU A 516 9.64 -18.47 14.10
N THR A 517 9.11 -17.83 15.13
CA THR A 517 9.70 -16.68 15.84
C THR A 517 10.72 -17.05 16.92
N ASP A 518 10.84 -18.33 17.27
CA ASP A 518 11.63 -18.82 18.42
C ASP A 518 13.11 -18.42 18.37
N GLU A 519 13.73 -18.44 17.18
CA GLU A 519 15.14 -18.10 16.97
C GLU A 519 15.40 -16.60 17.12
N LEU A 520 14.46 -15.77 16.67
CA LEU A 520 14.56 -14.32 16.77
C LEU A 520 14.37 -13.85 18.23
N VAL A 521 13.44 -14.46 18.98
CA VAL A 521 13.31 -14.24 20.43
C VAL A 521 14.57 -14.66 21.19
N LYS A 522 15.16 -15.83 20.88
CA LYS A 522 16.45 -16.25 21.46
C LYS A 522 17.55 -15.22 21.18
N THR A 523 17.64 -14.73 19.95
CA THR A 523 18.60 -13.70 19.53
C THR A 523 18.41 -12.40 20.31
N TYR A 524 17.20 -11.84 20.33
CA TYR A 524 16.90 -10.60 21.04
C TYR A 524 17.10 -10.71 22.56
N SER A 525 16.85 -11.88 23.17
CA SER A 525 17.05 -12.09 24.62
C SER A 525 18.49 -11.88 25.09
N THR A 526 19.47 -12.15 24.22
CA THR A 526 20.91 -12.04 24.53
C THR A 526 21.61 -10.89 23.80
N ASN A 527 21.02 -10.34 22.74
CA ASN A 527 21.66 -9.33 21.89
C ASN A 527 20.80 -8.06 21.74
N LEU A 528 20.90 -7.19 22.75
CA LEU A 528 20.25 -5.88 22.76
C LEU A 528 20.63 -4.99 21.56
N ARG A 529 21.85 -5.11 21.01
CA ARG A 529 22.27 -4.34 19.82
C ARG A 529 21.45 -4.72 18.59
N THR A 530 21.20 -6.02 18.38
CA THR A 530 20.35 -6.49 17.28
C THR A 530 18.90 -6.08 17.51
N PHE A 531 18.34 -6.36 18.69
CA PHE A 531 16.98 -5.94 19.04
C PHE A 531 16.76 -4.43 18.84
N SER A 532 17.62 -3.57 19.39
CA SER A 532 17.50 -2.11 19.27
C SER A 532 17.57 -1.62 17.82
N LYS A 533 18.45 -2.21 17.02
CA LYS A 533 18.58 -1.89 15.59
C LYS A 533 17.32 -2.25 14.82
N ASP A 534 16.78 -3.43 15.08
CA ASP A 534 15.70 -3.98 14.27
C ASP A 534 14.34 -3.39 14.73
N PHE A 535 14.14 -3.16 16.04
CA PHE A 535 13.07 -2.29 16.59
C PHE A 535 13.05 -0.91 15.92
N ALA A 536 14.21 -0.26 15.74
CA ALA A 536 14.28 1.03 15.06
C ALA A 536 13.81 0.96 13.60
N LYS A 537 14.11 -0.11 12.85
CA LYS A 537 13.55 -0.31 11.50
C LYS A 537 12.02 -0.43 11.56
N SER A 538 11.52 -1.28 12.46
CA SER A 538 10.12 -1.65 12.53
C SER A 538 9.26 -0.48 13.03
N MET A 539 9.80 0.39 13.90
CA MET A 539 9.17 1.67 14.26
C MET A 539 9.09 2.64 13.06
N ILE A 540 10.08 2.67 12.16
CA ILE A 540 10.00 3.44 10.90
C ILE A 540 8.91 2.86 9.98
N LYS A 541 8.89 1.53 9.79
CA LYS A 541 7.83 0.85 9.01
C LYS A 541 6.44 1.15 9.60
N MET A 542 6.25 0.95 10.91
CA MET A 542 4.97 1.10 11.60
C MET A 542 4.48 2.55 11.66
N GLY A 543 5.38 3.52 11.90
CA GLY A 543 5.09 4.97 11.85
C GLY A 543 4.60 5.48 10.49
N ASN A 544 4.60 4.59 9.50
CA ASN A 544 4.24 4.80 8.12
C ASN A 544 3.07 3.87 7.65
N ILE A 545 2.05 3.59 8.48
CA ILE A 545 0.79 2.88 8.10
C ILE A 545 -0.54 3.70 8.25
N LYS A 546 -1.26 4.07 7.14
CA LYS A 546 -2.61 4.80 6.93
C LYS A 546 -2.81 6.38 6.67
N LEU A 547 -1.80 7.15 6.25
CA LEU A 547 -1.46 8.62 6.38
C LEU A 547 -2.56 9.58 6.00
N LEU A 548 -2.38 10.79 6.52
CA LEU A 548 -2.74 12.01 5.83
C LEU A 548 -1.49 12.93 5.75
N THR A 549 -1.29 13.60 4.62
CA THR A 549 -0.21 14.54 4.28
C THR A 549 -0.73 15.61 3.31
N GLY A 550 0.02 16.70 3.07
CA GLY A 550 -0.34 17.68 2.04
C GLY A 550 -1.67 18.40 2.34
N ASN A 551 -2.77 17.99 1.71
CA ASN A 551 -4.14 18.44 1.95
C ASN A 551 -5.12 17.30 2.33
N GLN A 552 -4.62 16.10 2.64
CA GLN A 552 -5.43 14.94 3.04
C GLN A 552 -6.09 15.10 4.43
N GLY A 553 -5.67 16.10 5.20
CA GLY A 553 -6.14 16.40 6.55
C GLY A 553 -5.66 17.79 6.95
N GLN A 554 -5.74 18.10 8.24
CA GLN A 554 -5.47 19.44 8.78
C GLN A 554 -4.14 19.53 9.54
N ILE A 555 -3.80 20.72 10.03
CA ILE A 555 -3.08 20.85 11.30
C ILE A 555 -4.14 21.23 12.32
N ARG A 556 -4.38 20.40 13.32
CA ARG A 556 -5.28 20.74 14.42
C ARG A 556 -4.70 21.90 15.23
N VAL A 557 -5.54 22.73 15.82
CA VAL A 557 -5.13 23.65 16.90
C VAL A 557 -5.19 22.91 18.25
N ASP A 558 -6.26 22.15 18.46
CA ASP A 558 -6.48 21.25 19.60
C ASP A 558 -6.43 19.80 19.11
N CYS A 559 -5.47 19.01 19.59
CA CYS A 559 -5.28 17.63 19.12
C CYS A 559 -6.50 16.71 19.34
N ARG A 560 -7.43 17.09 20.21
CA ARG A 560 -8.65 16.32 20.50
C ARG A 560 -9.82 16.59 19.57
N LYS A 561 -9.75 17.63 18.74
CA LYS A 561 -10.89 18.12 17.95
C LYS A 561 -10.53 18.32 16.48
N VAL A 562 -11.54 18.28 15.62
CA VAL A 562 -11.44 18.86 14.27
C VAL A 562 -11.56 20.39 14.41
N ASN A 563 -10.85 21.14 13.56
CA ASN A 563 -10.91 22.61 13.54
C ASN A 563 -12.28 23.14 13.08
#